data_AF-W2VUF4-F1
#
_entry.id   AF-W2VUF4-F1
#
_cell.length_a   1.000
_cell.length_b   1.000
_cell.length_c   1.000
_cell.angle_alpha   90.00
_cell.angle_beta   90.00
_cell.angle_gamma   90.00
#
_symmetry.space_group_name_H-M   'P 1'
#
loop_
_entity.id
_entity.type
_entity.pdbx_description
1 polymer ?
#
loop_
_entity_poly.entity_id
_entity_poly.type
_entity_poly.pdbx_seq_one_letter_code
_entity_poly.pdbx_strand_id
1 'polypeptide(L)'
;MRCRGYKKAGQRCGTRYGLNAEGYCGRHNPNAVKCKGIAKSSGQRCKNVEGLNPRGFCDFHKNQDPNPFYVDAPYANQCPGIASSTGVRCRKNWEILPNGYCIYHQSQAPSLKPPCSQVSHEFMERVRAGWIRQDKRRRARRYFR
;
A
#
# COMPACT_ATOMS: atom_id res chain seq x y z
N MET A 1 -24.27 24.87 -1.99
CA MET A 1 -23.09 25.71 -2.27
C MET A 1 -22.17 25.02 -3.28
N ARG A 2 -21.37 25.78 -4.06
CA ARG A 2 -20.38 25.27 -5.03
C ARG A 2 -18.98 25.70 -4.61
N CYS A 3 -17.97 24.95 -5.05
CA CYS A 3 -16.58 25.28 -4.81
C CYS A 3 -16.24 26.68 -5.35
N ARG A 4 -15.59 27.51 -4.53
CA ARG A 4 -15.17 28.87 -4.89
C ARG A 4 -13.94 28.93 -5.82
N GLY A 5 -13.25 27.81 -6.02
CA GLY A 5 -12.04 27.73 -6.83
C GLY A 5 -12.28 27.69 -8.34
N TYR A 6 -11.20 27.97 -9.10
CA TYR A 6 -11.17 27.94 -10.56
C TYR A 6 -10.26 26.83 -11.07
N LYS A 7 -10.69 26.15 -12.14
CA LYS A 7 -9.86 25.19 -12.89
C LYS A 7 -8.72 25.95 -13.60
N LYS A 8 -7.67 25.22 -14.00
CA LYS A 8 -6.56 25.78 -14.81
C LYS A 8 -7.02 26.49 -16.09
N ALA A 9 -8.12 26.04 -16.68
CA ALA A 9 -8.72 26.64 -17.88
C ALA A 9 -9.63 27.87 -17.59
N GLY A 10 -9.56 28.44 -16.37
CA GLY A 10 -10.31 29.65 -15.99
C GLY A 10 -11.79 29.41 -15.66
N GLN A 11 -12.33 28.21 -15.84
CA GLN A 11 -13.72 27.92 -15.50
C GLN A 11 -13.88 27.68 -14.00
N ARG A 12 -15.02 28.09 -13.41
CA ARG A 12 -15.34 27.76 -12.01
C ARG A 12 -15.39 26.25 -11.78
N CYS A 13 -14.95 25.83 -10.60
CA CYS A 13 -15.04 24.46 -10.17
C CYS A 13 -16.50 24.03 -10.02
N GLY A 14 -16.88 22.94 -10.69
CA GLY A 14 -18.24 22.40 -10.66
C GLY A 14 -18.60 21.64 -9.38
N THR A 15 -17.61 21.35 -8.52
CA THR A 15 -17.78 20.52 -7.31
C THR A 15 -18.77 21.17 -6.33
N ARG A 16 -19.76 20.38 -5.90
CA ARG A 16 -20.81 20.81 -4.95
C ARG A 16 -20.70 20.15 -3.57
N TYR A 17 -19.80 19.18 -3.42
CA TYR A 17 -19.69 18.32 -2.24
C TYR A 17 -18.25 18.31 -1.71
N GLY A 18 -18.07 17.96 -0.44
CA GLY A 18 -16.74 17.91 0.19
C GLY A 18 -16.03 19.27 0.22
N LEU A 19 -16.80 20.34 0.46
CA LEU A 19 -16.25 21.69 0.62
C LEU A 19 -15.81 21.89 2.08
N ASN A 20 -14.69 22.58 2.29
CA ASN A 20 -14.29 23.04 3.62
C ASN A 20 -15.18 24.21 4.09
N ALA A 21 -14.98 24.69 5.32
CA ALA A 21 -15.73 25.81 5.90
C ALA A 21 -15.66 27.10 5.06
N GLU A 22 -14.57 27.29 4.31
CA GLU A 22 -14.34 28.43 3.42
C GLU A 22 -15.00 28.26 2.04
N GLY A 23 -15.57 27.09 1.74
CA GLY A 23 -16.26 26.79 0.49
C GLY A 23 -15.35 26.30 -0.65
N TYR A 24 -14.17 25.76 -0.34
CA TYR A 24 -13.25 25.16 -1.32
C TYR A 24 -13.29 23.63 -1.23
N CYS A 25 -13.25 22.93 -2.37
CA CYS A 25 -13.01 21.49 -2.38
C CYS A 25 -11.54 21.17 -2.10
N GLY A 26 -11.20 19.92 -1.77
CA GLY A 26 -9.83 19.50 -1.44
C GLY A 26 -8.77 19.98 -2.44
N ARG A 27 -9.08 19.98 -3.74
CA ARG A 27 -8.20 20.47 -4.81
C ARG A 27 -7.97 21.99 -4.82
N HIS A 28 -8.96 22.78 -4.43
CA HIS A 28 -8.90 24.24 -4.46
C HIS A 28 -8.69 24.86 -3.07
N ASN A 29 -8.69 24.04 -2.02
CA ASN A 29 -8.41 24.51 -0.67
C ASN A 29 -6.95 24.97 -0.60
N PRO A 30 -6.68 26.27 -0.39
CA PRO A 30 -5.32 26.81 -0.35
C PRO A 30 -4.52 26.25 0.84
N ASN A 31 -5.21 25.85 1.90
CA ASN A 31 -4.67 25.29 3.14
C ASN A 31 -4.66 23.76 3.13
N ALA A 32 -4.99 23.10 2.00
CA ALA A 32 -4.94 21.65 1.91
C ALA A 32 -3.52 21.15 2.18
N VAL A 33 -3.41 20.15 3.05
CA VAL A 33 -2.16 19.43 3.26
C VAL A 33 -1.75 18.82 1.91
N LYS A 34 -0.60 19.23 1.40
CA LYS A 34 -0.01 18.69 0.17
C LYS A 34 0.82 17.48 0.49
N CYS A 35 0.87 16.56 -0.47
CA CYS A 35 1.77 15.43 -0.43
C CYS A 35 3.20 15.90 -0.08
N LYS A 36 3.82 15.20 0.87
CA LYS A 36 5.18 15.46 1.33
C LYS A 36 6.24 14.89 0.38
N GLY A 37 5.83 14.01 -0.53
CA GLY A 37 6.73 13.36 -1.47
C GLY A 37 7.31 14.30 -2.52
N ILE A 38 8.47 13.94 -3.04
CA ILE A 38 9.21 14.65 -4.08
C ILE A 38 9.06 13.89 -5.40
N ALA A 39 8.56 14.59 -6.42
CA ALA A 39 8.37 14.02 -7.74
C ALA A 39 9.71 13.83 -8.44
N LYS A 40 10.04 12.59 -8.82
CA LYS A 40 11.32 12.25 -9.47
C LYS A 40 11.59 13.01 -10.76
N SER A 41 10.56 13.31 -11.53
CA SER A 41 10.67 13.99 -12.83
C SER A 41 11.02 15.48 -12.73
N SER A 42 10.69 16.14 -11.62
CA SER A 42 10.89 17.58 -11.46
C SER A 42 11.75 17.95 -10.26
N GLY A 43 12.02 17.02 -9.35
CA GLY A 43 12.65 17.31 -8.06
C GLY A 43 11.79 18.19 -7.15
N GLN A 44 10.57 18.54 -7.56
CA GLN A 44 9.68 19.42 -6.83
C GLN A 44 8.73 18.63 -5.94
N ARG A 45 8.25 19.29 -4.89
CA ARG A 45 7.25 18.72 -3.99
C ARG A 45 5.96 18.41 -4.74
N CYS A 46 5.40 17.23 -4.47
CA CYS A 46 4.18 16.76 -5.10
C CYS A 46 3.02 17.70 -4.80
N LYS A 47 2.28 18.06 -5.86
CA LYS A 47 1.11 18.95 -5.77
C LYS A 47 -0.19 18.22 -5.46
N ASN A 48 -0.14 16.90 -5.25
CA ASN A 48 -1.33 16.12 -4.93
C ASN A 48 -1.81 16.42 -3.51
N VAL A 49 -3.12 16.57 -3.35
CA VAL A 49 -3.80 16.91 -2.09
C VAL A 49 -4.92 15.90 -1.77
N GLU A 50 -5.20 14.98 -2.68
CA GLU A 50 -6.24 13.96 -2.53
C GLU A 50 -5.59 12.59 -2.27
N GLY A 51 -6.25 11.73 -1.49
CA GLY A 51 -5.76 10.37 -1.20
C GLY A 51 -4.42 10.36 -0.47
N LEU A 52 -4.24 11.26 0.51
CA LEU A 52 -3.05 11.23 1.37
C LEU A 52 -3.25 10.24 2.51
N ASN A 53 -2.21 9.47 2.80
CA ASN A 53 -2.15 8.68 4.02
C ASN A 53 -2.07 9.60 5.26
N PRO A 54 -2.27 9.07 6.49
CA PRO A 54 -2.21 9.87 7.72
C PRO A 54 -0.91 10.65 7.92
N ARG A 55 0.17 10.26 7.23
CA ARG A 55 1.49 10.89 7.33
C ARG A 55 1.70 11.96 6.26
N GLY A 56 0.81 12.08 5.29
CA GLY A 56 0.82 13.09 4.23
C GLY A 56 1.48 12.65 2.93
N PHE A 57 1.55 11.36 2.61
CA PHE A 57 2.05 10.84 1.34
C PHE A 57 0.90 10.34 0.46
N CYS A 58 0.94 10.58 -0.84
CA CYS A 58 -0.03 10.01 -1.78
C CYS A 58 0.40 8.61 -2.22
N ASP A 59 -0.49 7.87 -2.88
CA ASP A 59 -0.21 6.51 -3.37
C ASP A 59 1.04 6.40 -4.24
N PHE A 60 1.39 7.46 -4.97
CA PHE A 60 2.59 7.52 -5.81
C PHE A 60 3.89 7.75 -5.01
N HIS A 61 3.79 8.33 -3.81
CA HIS A 61 4.93 8.65 -2.93
C HIS A 61 4.89 7.90 -1.60
N LYS A 62 4.07 6.85 -1.48
CA LYS A 62 4.00 5.99 -0.28
C LYS A 62 5.35 5.35 0.07
N ASN A 63 6.23 5.14 -0.91
CA ASN A 63 7.58 4.62 -0.74
C ASN A 63 8.58 5.66 -0.19
N GLN A 64 8.19 6.94 -0.15
CA GLN A 64 8.97 8.00 0.48
C GLN A 64 8.53 8.26 1.93
N ASP A 65 7.57 7.45 2.43
CA ASP A 65 7.13 7.47 3.81
C ASP A 65 8.21 6.80 4.70
N PRO A 66 8.84 7.52 5.65
CA PRO A 66 9.96 6.97 6.43
C PRO A 66 9.55 5.98 7.54
N ASN A 67 8.29 5.53 7.62
CA ASN A 67 7.84 4.61 8.67
C ASN A 67 7.76 3.19 8.12
N PRO A 68 8.59 2.26 8.64
CA PRO A 68 8.58 0.87 8.23
C PRO A 68 7.25 0.14 8.51
N PHE A 69 6.46 0.63 9.48
CA PHE A 69 5.21 -0.01 9.90
C PHE A 69 4.02 0.20 8.93
N TYR A 70 4.23 0.94 7.83
CA TYR A 70 3.29 0.97 6.69
C TYR A 70 3.84 0.24 5.46
N VAL A 71 4.97 -0.47 5.63
CA VAL A 71 5.74 -1.09 4.55
C VAL A 71 6.28 -2.47 4.96
N ASP A 72 5.42 -3.49 5.03
CA ASP A 72 5.86 -4.90 5.02
C ASP A 72 6.30 -5.37 3.62
N ALA A 73 7.10 -4.56 2.93
CA ALA A 73 7.92 -5.09 1.85
C ALA A 73 9.22 -4.30 1.72
N PRO A 74 10.36 -4.98 1.53
CA PRO A 74 11.57 -4.35 1.05
C PRO A 74 11.28 -3.91 -0.39
N TYR A 75 10.74 -2.70 -0.55
CA TYR A 75 10.51 -2.13 -1.87
C TYR A 75 11.88 -1.83 -2.45
N ALA A 76 12.42 -2.81 -3.16
CA ALA A 76 13.43 -2.56 -4.16
C ALA A 76 12.93 -1.37 -4.97
N ASN A 77 13.73 -0.32 -5.04
CA ASN A 77 13.39 0.89 -5.77
C ASN A 77 12.96 0.55 -7.20
N GLN A 78 13.26 -0.64 -7.72
CA GLN A 78 12.88 -1.16 -9.02
C GLN A 78 12.12 -2.49 -8.89
N CYS A 79 11.04 -2.63 -9.68
CA CYS A 79 10.27 -3.87 -9.79
C CYS A 79 11.19 -5.06 -10.11
N PRO A 80 11.12 -6.16 -9.34
CA PRO A 80 11.94 -7.34 -9.58
C PRO A 80 11.45 -8.22 -10.74
N GLY A 81 10.24 -7.96 -11.27
CA GLY A 81 9.66 -8.76 -12.35
C GLY A 81 10.48 -8.75 -13.63
N ILE A 82 10.41 -9.83 -14.40
CA ILE A 82 11.07 -10.02 -15.68
C ILE A 82 10.04 -9.79 -16.80
N ALA A 83 10.36 -8.91 -17.75
CA ALA A 83 9.48 -8.63 -18.88
C ALA A 83 9.47 -9.83 -19.84
N SER A 84 8.29 -10.39 -20.09
CA SER A 84 8.10 -11.57 -20.96
C SER A 84 8.58 -11.35 -22.40
N SER A 85 8.56 -10.11 -22.89
CA SER A 85 8.99 -9.77 -24.25
C SER A 85 10.51 -9.71 -24.43
N THR A 86 11.29 -9.51 -23.37
CA THR A 86 12.74 -9.27 -23.46
C THR A 86 13.57 -10.19 -22.57
N GLY A 87 12.96 -10.85 -21.58
CA GLY A 87 13.68 -11.60 -20.55
C GLY A 87 14.50 -10.72 -19.60
N VAL A 88 14.40 -9.38 -19.72
CA VAL A 88 15.17 -8.43 -18.91
C VAL A 88 14.35 -7.97 -17.70
N ARG A 89 15.05 -7.65 -16.61
CA ARG A 89 14.46 -7.07 -15.40
C ARG A 89 13.70 -5.78 -15.72
N CYS A 90 12.49 -5.68 -15.18
CA CYS A 90 11.61 -4.53 -15.32
C CYS A 90 12.32 -3.26 -14.83
N ARG A 91 12.38 -2.24 -15.67
CA ARG A 91 13.00 -0.94 -15.30
C ARG A 91 12.07 -0.04 -14.49
N LYS A 92 10.80 -0.45 -14.29
CA LYS A 92 9.80 0.35 -13.58
C LYS A 92 10.21 0.50 -12.12
N ASN A 93 10.50 1.73 -11.71
CA ASN A 93 10.87 2.11 -10.35
C ASN A 93 9.86 3.06 -9.68
N TRP A 94 8.64 3.08 -10.20
CA TRP A 94 7.51 3.86 -9.72
C TRP A 94 6.26 3.00 -9.70
N GLU A 95 5.26 3.39 -8.90
CA GLU A 95 3.98 2.65 -8.77
C GLU A 95 4.19 1.17 -8.41
N ILE A 96 5.13 0.91 -7.50
CA ILE A 96 5.34 -0.42 -6.94
C ILE A 96 4.21 -0.69 -5.93
N LEU A 97 3.48 -1.78 -6.15
CA LEU A 97 2.40 -2.24 -5.28
C LEU A 97 2.96 -2.83 -3.99
N PRO A 98 2.14 -3.00 -2.94
CA PRO A 98 2.63 -3.40 -1.63
C PRO A 98 3.43 -4.72 -1.58
N ASN A 99 3.24 -5.60 -2.56
CA ASN A 99 3.99 -6.84 -2.70
C ASN A 99 5.38 -6.68 -3.34
N GLY A 100 5.82 -5.47 -3.66
CA GLY A 100 7.13 -5.20 -4.27
C GLY A 100 7.14 -5.28 -5.81
N TYR A 101 6.02 -5.57 -6.46
CA TYR A 101 5.91 -5.67 -7.92
C TYR A 101 5.09 -4.53 -8.51
N CYS A 102 5.32 -4.18 -9.79
CA CYS A 102 4.46 -3.22 -10.48
C CYS A 102 3.16 -3.90 -10.96
N ILE A 103 2.19 -3.10 -11.40
CA ILE A 103 0.88 -3.60 -11.86
C ILE A 103 0.98 -4.63 -13.00
N TYR A 104 2.02 -4.55 -13.83
CA TYR A 104 2.21 -5.45 -14.96
C TYR A 104 2.85 -6.80 -14.58
N HIS A 105 3.52 -6.88 -13.44
CA HIS A 105 4.22 -8.09 -12.98
C HIS A 105 3.57 -8.68 -11.72
N GLN A 106 2.28 -8.48 -11.53
CA GLN A 106 1.56 -9.04 -10.38
C GLN A 106 1.51 -10.57 -10.37
N SER A 107 1.51 -11.20 -11.55
CA SER A 107 1.59 -12.66 -11.67
C SER A 107 2.92 -13.26 -11.21
N GLN A 108 3.97 -12.43 -11.10
CA GLN A 108 5.30 -12.84 -10.63
C GLN A 108 5.51 -12.55 -9.15
N ALA A 109 4.56 -11.88 -8.49
CA ALA A 109 4.65 -11.62 -7.07
C ALA A 109 4.51 -12.94 -6.27
N PRO A 110 5.34 -13.17 -5.24
CA PRO A 110 5.15 -14.28 -4.34
C PRO A 110 3.75 -14.22 -3.75
N SER A 111 2.99 -15.30 -3.86
CA SER A 111 1.69 -15.38 -3.22
C SER A 111 1.88 -15.37 -1.70
N LEU A 112 1.11 -14.52 -1.00
CA LEU A 112 1.04 -14.52 0.48
C LEU A 112 0.39 -15.80 1.05
N LYS A 113 0.07 -16.78 0.20
CA LYS A 113 -0.36 -18.10 0.66
C LYS A 113 0.90 -18.87 1.03
N PRO A 114 1.05 -19.31 2.29
CA PRO A 114 2.15 -20.20 2.61
C PRO A 114 2.11 -21.39 1.64
N PRO A 115 3.25 -21.81 1.07
CA PRO A 115 3.28 -22.98 0.22
C PRO A 115 2.66 -24.16 0.97
N CYS A 116 1.87 -24.97 0.25
CA CYS A 116 1.15 -26.12 0.80
C CYS A 116 2.06 -27.06 1.65
N SER A 117 3.37 -27.06 1.37
CA SER A 117 4.41 -27.82 2.08
C SER A 117 4.83 -27.26 3.44
N GLN A 118 4.66 -25.96 3.73
CA GLN A 118 4.99 -25.40 5.04
C GLN A 118 3.92 -25.72 6.08
N VAL A 119 2.64 -25.70 5.67
CA VAL A 119 1.51 -26.07 6.54
C VAL A 119 1.60 -27.53 6.97
N SER A 120 2.06 -28.42 6.07
CA SER A 120 2.28 -29.83 6.41
C SER A 120 3.54 -30.05 7.24
N HIS A 121 4.61 -29.27 7.05
CA HIS A 121 5.81 -29.33 7.89
C HIS A 121 5.53 -28.88 9.32
N GLU A 122 4.91 -27.72 9.53
CA GLU A 122 4.53 -27.24 10.87
C GLU A 122 3.57 -28.21 11.56
N PHE A 123 2.60 -28.79 10.83
CA PHE A 123 1.72 -29.81 11.37
C PHE A 123 2.50 -31.07 11.81
N MET A 124 3.40 -31.58 10.97
CA MET A 124 4.25 -32.73 11.29
C MET A 124 5.19 -32.45 12.47
N GLU A 125 5.75 -31.25 12.58
CA GLU A 125 6.57 -30.84 13.72
C GLU A 125 5.76 -30.76 15.01
N ARG A 126 4.53 -30.23 14.96
CA ARG A 126 3.61 -30.22 16.13
C ARG A 126 3.18 -31.63 16.55
N VAL A 127 3.02 -32.55 15.60
CA VAL A 127 2.79 -33.97 15.87
C VAL A 127 4.03 -34.59 16.53
N ARG A 128 5.22 -34.39 15.95
CA ARG A 128 6.50 -34.93 16.45
C ARG A 128 6.84 -34.41 17.85
N ALA A 129 6.58 -33.14 18.11
CA ALA A 129 6.78 -32.51 19.41
C ALA A 129 5.60 -32.78 20.38
N GLY A 130 4.62 -33.61 20.01
CA GLY A 130 3.58 -34.14 20.92
C GLY A 130 2.48 -33.16 21.32
N TRP A 131 2.44 -31.96 20.72
CA TRP A 131 1.54 -30.87 21.12
C TRP A 131 0.07 -31.19 20.85
N ILE A 132 -0.24 -32.00 19.82
CA ILE A 132 -1.61 -32.40 19.50
C ILE A 132 -2.24 -33.28 20.61
N ARG A 133 -1.45 -34.10 21.30
CA ARG A 133 -1.92 -34.88 22.47
C ARG A 133 -2.08 -34.03 23.72
N GLN A 134 -1.24 -33.01 23.92
CA GLN A 134 -1.33 -32.11 25.06
C GLN A 134 -2.56 -31.19 24.99
N ASP A 135 -2.94 -30.71 23.81
CA ASP A 135 -4.12 -29.86 23.62
C ASP A 135 -5.44 -30.59 23.93
N LYS A 136 -5.57 -31.86 23.50
CA LYS A 136 -6.74 -32.69 23.83
C LYS A 136 -6.88 -32.92 25.34
N ARG A 137 -5.77 -33.17 26.05
CA ARG A 137 -5.76 -33.34 27.51
C ARG A 137 -6.07 -32.03 28.25
N ARG A 138 -5.59 -30.87 27.77
CA ARG A 138 -5.92 -29.55 28.34
C ARG A 138 -7.38 -29.16 28.13
N ARG A 139 -7.96 -29.45 26.96
CA ARG A 139 -9.39 -29.23 26.70
C ARG A 139 -10.27 -30.09 27.60
N ALA A 140 -9.97 -31.39 27.71
CA ALA A 140 -10.72 -32.29 28.59
C ALA A 140 -10.74 -31.79 30.06
N ARG A 141 -9.62 -31.27 30.57
CA ARG A 141 -9.55 -30.71 31.94
C ARG A 141 -10.34 -29.42 32.15
N ARG A 142 -10.72 -28.68 31.09
CA ARG A 142 -11.55 -27.46 31.21
C ARG A 142 -13.05 -27.76 31.25
N TYR A 143 -13.48 -28.95 30.85
CA TYR A 143 -14.90 -29.36 30.90
C TYR A 143 -15.26 -30.11 32.19
N PHE A 144 -14.32 -30.30 33.12
CA PHE A 144 -14.53 -30.93 34.43
C PHE A 144 -14.30 -29.93 35.58
N ARG A 145 -14.61 -28.65 35.38
CA ARG A 145 -14.74 -27.64 36.43
C ARG A 145 -16.06 -26.91 36.29
#